data_AF-A0A1V3NG49-F1
#
_entry.id   AF-A0A1V3NG49-F1
#
_cell.length_a   1.000
_cell.length_b   1.000
_cell.length_c   1.000
_cell.angle_alpha   90.00
_cell.angle_beta   90.00
_cell.angle_gamma   90.00
#
_symmetry.space_group_name_H-M   'P 1'
#
loop_
_entity.id
_entity.type
_entity.pdbx_description
1 polymer ?
#
loop_
_entity_poly.entity_id
_entity_poly.type
_entity_poly.pdbx_seq_one_letter_code
_entity_poly.pdbx_strand_id
1 'polypeptide(L)'
;MDQLREFLGILKHSFRNLLPIIVVVAFFQFAVMRQVPDDLLPITFGLLVVVLGVALFLQGLEMGIFPIGKNLSNDFAKKGSLSLLMIFGFCLGFSAVIAEPALIAVAEQAELISEGRVNGFTLRLLVASSVGLVVALGVVRIILGHSLHWYMIIGYITVVVVTFFAPEEIVGLAYDSGGVTTNIVTVPLIAALGIGLAVSLRGRNALTHGFGLVGLAVMVPMISVQLYGIVVYSFGETGVVEANGPLLDPTVDEVVEPAAGSLLLGMVKDLLTMFRDVLPIIAVVLFFQYLVIRKSIAHFHKVMGGFVLVIVGLYAFVVGLKLGLFPIGQSMAEQLIGLDMIVWVYLFAFTIGFATTLAEPALIAIGQKAEEAGKGRLNGNVIRVLVAFGVAIGITIGVHRIITGDSIHFYIMGGYTLVILLTWLSPRYIVALAYDLGGVTTSEVTVPLVTALGIGLATHIEGRNVLIDGFGLIAFASIFPIVTVMLYAISVELVAKARGVQT
;
A
#
# COMPACT_ATOMS: atom_id res chain seq x y z
N MET A 1 14.15 -22.68 23.49
CA MET A 1 15.24 -21.73 23.20
C MET A 1 15.25 -21.30 21.74
N ASP A 2 14.89 -22.16 20.79
CA ASP A 2 14.91 -21.82 19.35
C ASP A 2 13.86 -20.78 18.94
N GLN A 3 12.62 -20.88 19.44
CA GLN A 3 11.56 -19.89 19.17
C GLN A 3 11.89 -18.48 19.68
N LEU A 4 12.58 -18.36 20.83
CA LEU A 4 12.99 -17.06 21.37
C LEU A 4 14.11 -16.44 20.53
N ARG A 5 15.05 -17.25 20.02
CA ARG A 5 16.10 -16.79 19.12
C ARG A 5 15.53 -16.35 17.77
N GLU A 6 14.55 -17.09 17.26
CA GLU A 6 13.83 -16.74 16.04
C GLU A 6 13.09 -15.41 16.20
N PHE A 7 12.34 -15.24 17.29
CA PHE A 7 11.66 -13.98 17.61
C PHE A 7 12.64 -12.80 17.78
N LEU A 8 13.75 -12.98 18.50
CA LEU A 8 14.80 -11.95 18.62
C LEU A 8 15.43 -11.60 17.26
N GLY A 9 15.54 -12.59 16.37
CA GLY A 9 15.96 -12.39 14.99
C GLY A 9 15.00 -11.50 14.22
N ILE A 10 13.69 -11.79 14.30
CA ILE A 10 12.63 -10.98 13.68
C ILE A 10 12.64 -9.56 14.27
N LEU A 11 12.73 -9.41 15.59
CA LEU A 11 12.76 -8.10 16.25
C LEU A 11 13.96 -7.26 15.78
N LYS A 12 15.16 -7.87 15.72
CA LYS A 12 16.36 -7.23 15.18
C LYS A 12 16.17 -6.83 13.71
N HIS A 13 15.50 -7.68 12.93
CA HIS A 13 15.20 -7.41 11.54
C HIS A 13 14.24 -6.23 11.37
N SER A 14 13.13 -6.21 12.11
CA SER A 14 12.16 -5.11 12.14
C SER A 14 12.82 -3.79 12.57
N PHE A 15 13.66 -3.80 13.62
CA PHE A 15 14.40 -2.62 14.05
C PHE A 15 15.33 -2.10 12.94
N ARG A 16 16.11 -2.99 12.30
CA ARG A 16 16.99 -2.61 11.19
C ARG A 16 16.21 -2.07 9.99
N ASN A 17 15.00 -2.57 9.75
CA ASN A 17 14.15 -2.07 8.68
C ASN A 17 13.64 -0.66 8.96
N LEU A 18 13.29 -0.31 10.20
CA LEU A 18 12.84 1.05 10.54
C LEU A 18 13.99 2.05 10.74
N LEU A 19 15.22 1.58 10.94
CA LEU A 19 16.39 2.42 11.15
C LEU A 19 16.57 3.55 10.11
N PRO A 20 16.39 3.33 8.79
CA PRO A 20 16.49 4.40 7.80
C PRO A 20 15.53 5.56 8.08
N ILE A 21 14.30 5.28 8.52
CA ILE A 21 13.30 6.29 8.84
C ILE A 21 13.76 7.09 10.07
N ILE A 22 14.19 6.38 11.12
CA ILE A 22 14.69 7.01 12.37
C ILE A 22 15.87 7.93 12.06
N VAL A 23 16.80 7.50 11.20
CA VAL A 23 17.98 8.29 10.81
C VAL A 23 17.58 9.55 10.06
N VAL A 24 16.65 9.46 9.11
CA VAL A 24 16.16 10.63 8.36
C VAL A 24 15.49 11.62 9.30
N VAL A 25 14.56 11.16 10.14
CA VAL A 25 13.87 12.03 11.09
C VAL A 25 14.85 12.69 12.06
N ALA A 26 15.77 11.93 12.66
CA ALA A 26 16.78 12.47 13.56
C ALA A 26 17.69 13.50 12.88
N PHE A 27 18.09 13.25 11.63
CA PHE A 27 18.89 14.20 10.87
C PHE A 27 18.15 15.54 10.67
N PHE A 28 16.89 15.50 10.24
CA PHE A 28 16.12 16.73 10.03
C PHE A 28 15.83 17.48 11.33
N GLN A 29 15.46 16.76 12.40
CA GLN A 29 15.19 17.36 13.70
C GLN A 29 16.45 18.00 14.32
N PHE A 30 17.56 17.26 14.42
CA PHE A 30 18.75 17.75 15.10
C PHE A 30 19.66 18.64 14.23
N ALA A 31 19.85 18.30 12.95
CA ALA A 31 20.80 19.01 12.09
C ALA A 31 20.15 20.21 11.35
N VAL A 32 18.90 20.06 10.90
CA VAL A 32 18.21 21.10 10.12
C VAL A 32 17.40 22.03 11.03
N MET A 33 16.46 21.49 11.80
CA MET A 33 15.60 22.29 12.69
C MET A 33 16.33 22.79 13.92
N ARG A 34 17.33 22.03 14.39
CA ARG A 34 18.02 22.28 15.67
C ARG A 34 17.04 22.37 16.84
N GLN A 35 15.93 21.64 16.76
CA GLN A 35 14.90 21.58 17.77
C GLN A 35 14.74 20.13 18.20
N VAL A 36 14.41 19.94 19.48
CA VAL A 36 13.98 18.65 20.00
C VAL A 36 12.45 18.67 19.90
N PRO A 37 11.81 17.65 19.29
CA PRO A 37 10.36 17.55 19.33
C PRO A 37 9.88 17.55 20.78
N ASP A 38 8.87 18.37 21.10
CA ASP A 38 8.29 18.40 22.44
C ASP A 38 7.78 17.00 22.87
N ASP A 39 7.35 16.18 21.90
CA ASP A 39 6.88 14.80 22.07
C ASP A 39 7.93 13.71 21.84
N LEU A 40 9.22 13.97 22.12
CA LEU A 40 10.28 12.97 21.89
C LEU A 40 10.02 11.63 22.60
N LEU A 41 9.46 11.66 23.81
CA LEU A 41 9.13 10.45 24.59
C LEU A 41 8.00 9.64 23.92
N PRO A 42 6.81 10.22 23.62
CA PRO A 42 5.78 9.57 22.83
C PRO A 42 6.29 9.02 21.50
N ILE A 43 7.13 9.78 20.78
CA ILE A 43 7.68 9.37 19.48
C ILE A 43 8.57 8.13 19.62
N THR A 44 9.51 8.16 20.58
CA THR A 44 10.45 7.06 20.80
C THR A 44 9.73 5.80 21.27
N PHE A 45 8.77 5.96 22.18
CA PHE A 45 7.92 4.85 22.64
C PHE A 45 7.08 4.30 21.48
N GLY A 46 6.44 5.17 20.70
CA GLY A 46 5.69 4.80 19.50
C GLY A 46 6.53 3.98 18.54
N LEU A 47 7.75 4.43 18.20
CA LEU A 47 8.70 3.70 17.35
C LEU A 47 9.06 2.31 17.90
N LEU A 48 9.28 2.17 19.21
CA LEU A 48 9.52 0.86 19.83
C LEU A 48 8.31 -0.06 19.70
N VAL A 49 7.11 0.48 19.89
CA VAL A 49 5.85 -0.25 19.71
C VAL A 49 5.66 -0.64 18.23
N VAL A 50 6.04 0.20 17.26
CA VAL A 50 6.04 -0.15 15.82
C VAL A 50 6.96 -1.34 15.56
N VAL A 51 8.19 -1.32 16.07
CA VAL A 51 9.15 -2.44 15.89
C VAL A 51 8.56 -3.75 16.40
N LEU A 52 7.97 -3.72 17.61
CA LEU A 52 7.34 -4.88 18.21
C LEU A 52 6.10 -5.32 17.41
N GLY A 53 5.25 -4.37 17.01
CA GLY A 53 4.04 -4.60 16.23
C GLY A 53 4.34 -5.28 14.89
N VAL A 54 5.28 -4.73 14.11
CA VAL A 54 5.73 -5.33 12.83
C VAL A 54 6.27 -6.74 13.05
N ALA A 55 7.07 -6.97 14.10
CA ALA A 55 7.64 -8.29 14.39
C ALA A 55 6.55 -9.34 14.68
N LEU A 56 5.61 -9.02 15.56
CA LEU A 56 4.48 -9.90 15.88
C LEU A 56 3.60 -10.12 14.64
N PHE A 57 3.30 -9.06 13.92
CA PHE A 57 2.45 -9.08 12.74
C PHE A 57 3.02 -10.00 11.64
N LEU A 58 4.29 -9.79 11.25
CA LEU A 58 4.96 -10.61 10.23
C LEU A 58 5.03 -12.07 10.62
N GLN A 59 5.38 -12.36 11.88
CA GLN A 59 5.39 -13.72 12.39
C GLN A 59 3.98 -14.35 12.35
N GLY A 60 2.94 -13.55 12.61
CA GLY A 60 1.55 -13.98 12.53
C GLY A 60 1.14 -14.38 11.12
N LEU A 61 1.57 -13.61 10.12
CA LEU A 61 1.32 -13.91 8.71
C LEU A 61 1.99 -15.21 8.26
N GLU A 62 3.24 -15.43 8.67
CA GLU A 62 3.99 -16.65 8.33
C GLU A 62 3.39 -17.91 8.95
N MET A 63 2.87 -17.82 10.19
CA MET A 63 2.24 -18.95 10.88
C MET A 63 0.78 -19.18 10.46
N GLY A 64 0.05 -18.10 10.14
CA GLY A 64 -1.39 -18.11 9.89
C GLY A 64 -1.75 -18.08 8.41
N ILE A 65 -1.64 -16.91 7.78
CA ILE A 65 -2.27 -16.60 6.48
C ILE A 65 -1.49 -17.21 5.30
N PHE A 66 -0.16 -17.11 5.28
CA PHE A 66 0.65 -17.55 4.14
C PHE A 66 0.59 -19.06 3.86
N PRO A 67 0.66 -19.96 4.87
CA PRO A 67 0.52 -21.39 4.63
C PRO A 67 -0.83 -21.75 4.03
N ILE A 68 -1.89 -21.06 4.46
CA ILE A 68 -3.25 -21.31 3.97
C ILE A 68 -3.36 -20.88 2.51
N GLY A 69 -2.89 -19.68 2.15
CA GLY A 69 -2.90 -19.19 0.76
C GLY A 69 -2.17 -20.13 -0.21
N LYS A 70 -0.97 -20.62 0.16
CA LYS A 70 -0.18 -21.54 -0.66
C LYS A 70 -0.87 -22.91 -0.84
N ASN A 71 -1.46 -23.45 0.24
CA ASN A 71 -2.16 -24.73 0.20
C ASN A 71 -3.46 -24.64 -0.63
N LEU A 72 -4.23 -23.56 -0.45
CA LEU A 72 -5.44 -23.29 -1.22
C LEU A 72 -5.15 -23.22 -2.72
N SER A 73 -4.16 -22.45 -3.14
CA SER A 73 -3.79 -22.30 -4.57
C SER A 73 -3.45 -23.65 -5.22
N ASN A 74 -2.64 -24.48 -4.55
CA ASN A 74 -2.27 -25.81 -5.03
C ASN A 74 -3.48 -26.77 -5.10
N ASP A 75 -4.37 -26.71 -4.11
CA ASP A 75 -5.55 -27.58 -4.06
C ASP A 75 -6.60 -27.19 -5.12
N PHE A 76 -6.76 -25.90 -5.40
CA PHE A 76 -7.63 -25.44 -6.49
C PHE A 76 -7.08 -25.81 -7.86
N ALA A 77 -5.76 -25.70 -8.06
CA ALA A 77 -5.12 -26.16 -9.29
C ALA A 77 -5.36 -27.66 -9.54
N LYS A 78 -5.40 -28.47 -8.47
CA LYS A 78 -5.73 -29.91 -8.56
C LYS A 78 -7.20 -30.20 -8.79
N LYS A 79 -8.11 -29.42 -8.17
CA LYS A 79 -9.57 -29.60 -8.33
C LYS A 79 -10.08 -29.20 -9.72
N GLY A 80 -9.37 -28.32 -10.43
CA GLY A 80 -9.66 -27.97 -11.83
C GLY A 80 -10.92 -27.13 -12.08
N SER A 81 -11.60 -26.63 -11.04
CA SER A 81 -12.79 -25.77 -11.20
C SER A 81 -12.40 -24.30 -11.31
N LEU A 82 -12.47 -23.75 -12.54
CA LEU A 82 -12.22 -22.35 -12.82
C LEU A 82 -13.15 -21.42 -12.01
N SER A 83 -14.45 -21.73 -11.98
CA SER A 83 -15.44 -20.92 -11.29
C SER A 83 -15.16 -20.79 -9.80
N LEU A 84 -14.78 -21.88 -9.13
CA LEU A 84 -14.44 -21.83 -7.70
C LEU A 84 -13.19 -21.00 -7.43
N LEU A 85 -12.19 -21.09 -8.32
CA LEU A 85 -10.97 -20.30 -8.18
C LEU A 85 -11.22 -18.79 -8.43
N MET A 86 -12.11 -18.45 -9.36
CA MET A 86 -12.54 -17.06 -9.58
C MET A 86 -13.30 -16.51 -8.37
N ILE A 87 -14.27 -17.25 -7.82
CA ILE A 87 -15.02 -16.81 -6.63
C ILE A 87 -14.07 -16.70 -5.44
N PHE A 88 -13.13 -17.63 -5.28
CA PHE A 88 -12.10 -17.55 -4.25
C PHE A 88 -11.23 -16.30 -4.40
N GLY A 89 -10.71 -16.03 -5.60
CA GLY A 89 -9.94 -14.82 -5.90
C GLY A 89 -10.73 -13.55 -5.63
N PHE A 90 -12.02 -13.51 -6.03
CA PHE A 90 -12.92 -12.40 -5.73
C PHE A 90 -13.08 -12.17 -4.25
N CYS A 91 -13.48 -13.20 -3.50
CA CYS A 91 -13.73 -13.08 -2.06
C CYS A 91 -12.46 -12.70 -1.31
N LEU A 92 -11.31 -13.23 -1.71
CA LEU A 92 -10.02 -12.91 -1.09
C LEU A 92 -9.61 -11.47 -1.36
N GLY A 93 -9.68 -11.00 -2.61
CA GLY A 93 -9.37 -9.61 -2.95
C GLY A 93 -10.33 -8.63 -2.27
N PHE A 94 -11.64 -8.93 -2.28
CA PHE A 94 -12.66 -8.13 -1.62
C PHE A 94 -12.44 -8.05 -0.11
N SER A 95 -12.27 -9.20 0.56
CA SER A 95 -12.18 -9.24 2.02
C SER A 95 -10.91 -8.60 2.54
N ALA A 96 -9.81 -8.70 1.79
CA ALA A 96 -8.55 -8.11 2.19
C ALA A 96 -8.55 -6.58 2.07
N VAL A 97 -9.25 -6.03 1.06
CA VAL A 97 -9.34 -4.59 0.83
C VAL A 97 -10.40 -3.92 1.70
N ILE A 98 -11.56 -4.56 1.94
CA ILE A 98 -12.57 -3.97 2.83
C ILE A 98 -12.07 -3.87 4.28
N ALA A 99 -11.17 -4.79 4.66
CA ALA A 99 -10.51 -4.87 5.96
C ALA A 99 -9.34 -3.89 6.12
N GLU A 100 -9.00 -3.13 5.08
CA GLU A 100 -7.74 -2.39 5.03
C GLU A 100 -7.76 -1.10 5.88
N PRO A 101 -6.95 -0.99 6.96
CA PRO A 101 -6.94 0.20 7.82
C PRO A 101 -6.57 1.49 7.09
N ALA A 102 -5.62 1.45 6.15
CA ALA A 102 -5.24 2.64 5.41
C ALA A 102 -6.37 3.12 4.49
N LEU A 103 -7.14 2.21 3.89
CA LEU A 103 -8.31 2.55 3.06
C LEU A 103 -9.44 3.11 3.90
N ILE A 104 -9.62 2.60 5.12
CA ILE A 104 -10.56 3.16 6.11
C ILE A 104 -10.20 4.62 6.38
N ALA A 105 -8.95 4.89 6.75
CA ALA A 105 -8.51 6.23 7.08
C ALA A 105 -8.63 7.21 5.90
N VAL A 106 -8.23 6.80 4.68
CA VAL A 106 -8.37 7.64 3.48
C VAL A 106 -9.84 7.91 3.15
N ALA A 107 -10.71 6.92 3.32
CA ALA A 107 -12.15 7.08 3.06
C ALA A 107 -12.84 8.00 4.08
N GLU A 108 -12.48 7.89 5.36
CA GLU A 108 -12.95 8.80 6.42
C GLU A 108 -12.45 10.23 6.20
N GLN A 109 -11.19 10.40 5.84
CA GLN A 109 -10.63 11.71 5.49
C GLN A 109 -11.32 12.31 4.27
N ALA A 110 -11.56 11.50 3.23
CA ALA A 110 -12.28 11.96 2.04
C ALA A 110 -13.71 12.42 2.37
N GLU A 111 -14.42 11.70 3.23
CA GLU A 111 -15.78 12.05 3.66
C GLU A 111 -15.80 13.37 4.45
N LEU A 112 -14.87 13.54 5.39
CA LEU A 112 -14.74 14.77 6.18
C LEU A 112 -14.38 15.98 5.31
N ILE A 113 -13.36 15.85 4.45
CA ILE A 113 -12.85 16.96 3.65
C ILE A 113 -13.81 17.31 2.50
N SER A 114 -14.61 16.35 2.01
CA SER A 114 -15.63 16.60 0.99
C SER A 114 -16.99 17.04 1.55
N GLU A 115 -17.07 17.36 2.84
CA GLU A 115 -18.31 17.77 3.53
C GLU A 115 -19.46 16.76 3.32
N GLY A 116 -19.15 15.45 3.35
CA GLY A 116 -20.14 14.38 3.20
C GLY A 116 -20.55 14.09 1.75
N ARG A 117 -19.99 14.79 0.77
CA ARG A 117 -20.28 14.53 -0.65
C ARG A 117 -19.79 13.15 -1.08
N VAL A 118 -18.60 12.76 -0.63
CA VAL A 118 -18.02 11.42 -0.82
C VAL A 118 -18.35 10.58 0.41
N ASN A 119 -19.17 9.54 0.27
CA ASN A 119 -19.46 8.64 1.38
C ASN A 119 -18.32 7.61 1.55
N GLY A 120 -17.65 7.61 2.71
CA GLY A 120 -16.48 6.79 2.96
C GLY A 120 -16.77 5.29 2.90
N PHE A 121 -17.92 4.85 3.41
CA PHE A 121 -18.33 3.44 3.33
C PHE A 121 -18.57 2.98 1.89
N THR A 122 -19.24 3.80 1.09
CA THR A 122 -19.51 3.51 -0.33
C THR A 122 -18.21 3.45 -1.12
N LEU A 123 -17.28 4.39 -0.88
CA LEU A 123 -15.96 4.40 -1.47
C LEU A 123 -15.21 3.08 -1.16
N ARG A 124 -15.20 2.66 0.11
CA ARG A 124 -14.57 1.39 0.53
C ARG A 124 -15.18 0.17 -0.14
N LEU A 125 -16.52 0.09 -0.19
CA LEU A 125 -17.22 -1.05 -0.80
C LEU A 125 -16.93 -1.13 -2.30
N LEU A 126 -16.90 0.01 -2.98
CA LEU A 126 -16.61 0.13 -4.40
C LEU A 126 -15.16 -0.28 -4.71
N VAL A 127 -14.20 0.21 -3.94
CA VAL A 127 -12.77 -0.16 -4.06
C VAL A 127 -12.61 -1.66 -3.81
N ALA A 128 -13.14 -2.22 -2.71
CA ALA A 128 -13.06 -3.65 -2.41
C ALA A 128 -13.70 -4.53 -3.51
N SER A 129 -14.86 -4.13 -4.03
CA SER A 129 -15.56 -4.85 -5.11
C SER A 129 -14.73 -4.85 -6.39
N SER A 130 -14.13 -3.71 -6.74
CA SER A 130 -13.29 -3.57 -7.92
C SER A 130 -12.02 -4.43 -7.84
N VAL A 131 -11.38 -4.50 -6.66
CA VAL A 131 -10.23 -5.39 -6.44
C VAL A 131 -10.64 -6.86 -6.51
N GLY A 132 -11.73 -7.25 -5.86
CA GLY A 132 -12.24 -8.61 -5.97
C GLY A 132 -12.47 -9.04 -7.42
N LEU A 133 -13.15 -8.20 -8.20
CA LEU A 133 -13.42 -8.49 -9.62
C LEU A 133 -12.13 -8.62 -10.43
N VAL A 134 -11.18 -7.70 -10.26
CA VAL A 134 -9.95 -7.75 -11.06
C VAL A 134 -9.03 -8.89 -10.65
N VAL A 135 -9.01 -9.30 -9.38
CA VAL A 135 -8.28 -10.51 -8.95
C VAL A 135 -8.89 -11.76 -9.60
N ALA A 136 -10.22 -11.87 -9.67
CA ALA A 136 -10.88 -12.95 -10.36
C ALA A 136 -10.56 -12.96 -11.87
N LEU A 137 -10.56 -11.80 -12.53
CA LEU A 137 -10.13 -11.67 -13.93
C LEU A 137 -8.64 -12.00 -14.11
N GLY A 138 -7.81 -11.63 -13.14
CA GLY A 138 -6.39 -11.93 -13.09
C GLY A 138 -6.12 -13.43 -13.05
N VAL A 139 -6.90 -14.19 -12.27
CA VAL A 139 -6.88 -15.66 -12.27
C VAL A 139 -7.14 -16.21 -13.68
N VAL A 140 -8.17 -15.71 -14.37
CA VAL A 140 -8.48 -16.12 -15.75
C VAL A 140 -7.30 -15.81 -16.68
N ARG A 141 -6.71 -14.62 -16.56
CA ARG A 141 -5.53 -14.19 -17.31
C ARG A 141 -4.34 -15.15 -17.13
N ILE A 142 -4.10 -15.65 -15.91
CA ILE A 142 -3.02 -16.61 -15.63
C ILE A 142 -3.29 -17.95 -16.29
N ILE A 143 -4.55 -18.42 -16.24
CA ILE A 143 -4.95 -19.71 -16.81
C ILE A 143 -4.85 -19.69 -18.34
N LEU A 144 -5.38 -18.64 -18.97
CA LEU A 144 -5.26 -18.41 -20.42
C LEU A 144 -3.81 -18.15 -20.84
N GLY A 145 -2.99 -17.66 -19.91
CA GLY A 145 -1.57 -17.38 -20.12
C GLY A 145 -1.32 -16.17 -20.98
N HIS A 146 -2.20 -15.18 -20.89
CA HIS A 146 -1.98 -13.92 -21.56
C HIS A 146 -0.87 -13.15 -20.81
N SER A 147 -0.01 -12.44 -21.54
CA SER A 147 0.95 -11.53 -20.92
C SER A 147 0.22 -10.33 -20.31
N LEU A 148 0.67 -9.85 -19.15
CA LEU A 148 0.08 -8.68 -18.47
C LEU A 148 0.19 -7.40 -19.32
N HIS A 149 1.20 -7.33 -20.18
CA HIS A 149 1.59 -6.17 -20.97
C HIS A 149 0.40 -5.40 -21.59
N TRP A 150 -0.49 -6.08 -22.31
CA TRP A 150 -1.64 -5.43 -22.95
C TRP A 150 -2.73 -5.00 -21.97
N TYR A 151 -2.92 -5.74 -20.87
CA TYR A 151 -3.89 -5.36 -19.82
C TYR A 151 -3.47 -4.04 -19.17
N MET A 152 -2.17 -3.85 -18.92
CA MET A 152 -1.68 -2.60 -18.33
C MET A 152 -1.75 -1.44 -19.31
N ILE A 153 -1.36 -1.63 -20.58
CA ILE A 153 -1.45 -0.56 -21.59
C ILE A 153 -2.90 -0.11 -21.77
N ILE A 154 -3.82 -1.05 -22.03
CA ILE A 154 -5.23 -0.72 -22.26
C ILE A 154 -5.83 -0.10 -20.99
N GLY A 155 -5.59 -0.71 -19.83
CA GLY A 155 -6.16 -0.24 -18.58
C GLY A 155 -5.65 1.14 -18.17
N TYR A 156 -4.36 1.44 -18.30
CA TYR A 156 -3.86 2.79 -18.00
C TYR A 156 -4.24 3.82 -19.06
N ILE A 157 -4.43 3.44 -20.34
CA ILE A 157 -5.07 4.32 -21.32
C ILE A 157 -6.50 4.66 -20.84
N THR A 158 -7.26 3.67 -20.38
CA THR A 158 -8.59 3.92 -19.80
C THR A 158 -8.53 4.83 -18.59
N VAL A 159 -7.61 4.60 -17.65
CA VAL A 159 -7.40 5.47 -16.48
C VAL A 159 -7.14 6.92 -16.92
N VAL A 160 -6.20 7.15 -17.85
CA VAL A 160 -5.89 8.50 -18.35
C VAL A 160 -7.09 9.12 -19.04
N VAL A 161 -7.80 8.39 -19.89
CA VAL A 161 -9.02 8.88 -20.58
C VAL A 161 -10.09 9.28 -19.58
N VAL A 162 -10.37 8.45 -18.57
CA VAL A 162 -11.38 8.76 -17.56
C VAL A 162 -10.95 9.94 -16.68
N THR A 163 -9.65 10.10 -16.42
CA THR A 163 -9.09 11.25 -15.68
C THR A 163 -9.45 12.58 -16.33
N PHE A 164 -9.50 12.67 -17.67
CA PHE A 164 -9.92 13.90 -18.37
C PHE A 164 -11.35 14.34 -18.06
N PHE A 165 -12.21 13.40 -17.65
CA PHE A 165 -13.61 13.67 -17.33
C PHE A 165 -13.86 13.72 -15.82
N ALA A 166 -12.88 13.36 -14.99
CA ALA A 166 -13.02 13.30 -13.55
C ALA A 166 -12.92 14.70 -12.91
N PRO A 167 -13.71 15.00 -11.86
CA PRO A 167 -13.57 16.23 -11.08
C PRO A 167 -12.20 16.33 -10.40
N GLU A 168 -11.66 17.55 -10.28
CA GLU A 168 -10.32 17.77 -9.74
C GLU A 168 -10.19 17.29 -8.29
N GLU A 169 -11.27 17.38 -7.52
CA GLU A 169 -11.37 16.96 -6.12
C GLU A 169 -11.25 15.43 -5.95
N ILE A 170 -11.60 14.65 -6.97
CA ILE A 170 -11.58 13.19 -6.91
C ILE A 170 -10.31 12.61 -7.53
N VAL A 171 -9.65 13.32 -8.45
CA VAL A 171 -8.48 12.77 -9.15
C VAL A 171 -7.41 12.32 -8.16
N GLY A 172 -6.97 13.18 -7.24
CA GLY A 172 -5.98 12.81 -6.22
C GLY A 172 -6.43 11.60 -5.37
N LEU A 173 -7.67 11.65 -4.86
CA LEU A 173 -8.25 10.58 -4.06
C LEU A 173 -8.34 9.25 -4.80
N ALA A 174 -8.69 9.25 -6.09
CA ALA A 174 -8.86 8.04 -6.88
C ALA A 174 -7.54 7.30 -7.11
N TYR A 175 -6.48 8.06 -7.41
CA TYR A 175 -5.16 7.47 -7.60
C TYR A 175 -4.55 6.99 -6.28
N ASP A 176 -4.72 7.74 -5.20
CA ASP A 176 -4.28 7.33 -3.87
C ASP A 176 -5.05 6.08 -3.42
N SER A 177 -6.38 6.03 -3.61
CA SER A 177 -7.22 4.87 -3.27
C SER A 177 -6.75 3.59 -3.96
N GLY A 178 -6.34 3.67 -5.23
CA GLY A 178 -5.74 2.55 -5.93
C GLY A 178 -4.44 2.08 -5.29
N GLY A 179 -3.54 3.00 -4.96
CA GLY A 179 -2.30 2.69 -4.23
C GLY A 179 -2.56 2.15 -2.81
N VAL A 180 -3.61 2.56 -2.13
CA VAL A 180 -3.90 2.12 -0.75
C VAL A 180 -4.38 0.65 -0.69
N THR A 181 -4.82 0.08 -1.82
CA THR A 181 -5.32 -1.31 -1.87
C THR A 181 -4.27 -2.39 -1.62
N THR A 182 -3.00 -2.04 -1.64
CA THR A 182 -1.85 -2.97 -1.64
C THR A 182 -1.20 -3.10 -0.29
N ASN A 183 -1.99 -3.57 0.68
CA ASN A 183 -1.53 -3.71 2.04
C ASN A 183 -0.57 -4.90 2.24
N ILE A 184 0.04 -4.91 3.43
CA ILE A 184 1.06 -5.88 3.85
C ILE A 184 0.55 -7.34 3.93
N VAL A 185 -0.77 -7.56 4.04
CA VAL A 185 -1.41 -8.89 3.97
C VAL A 185 -1.73 -9.28 2.53
N THR A 186 -2.37 -8.38 1.79
CA THR A 186 -2.97 -8.54 0.48
C THR A 186 -1.90 -8.78 -0.58
N VAL A 187 -0.82 -8.00 -0.56
CA VAL A 187 0.24 -8.08 -1.57
C VAL A 187 0.91 -9.46 -1.57
N PRO A 188 1.46 -9.97 -0.46
CA PRO A 188 2.06 -11.31 -0.46
C PRO A 188 1.03 -12.40 -0.78
N LEU A 189 -0.23 -12.23 -0.37
CA LEU A 189 -1.28 -13.24 -0.58
C LEU A 189 -1.73 -13.31 -2.05
N ILE A 190 -2.01 -12.17 -2.68
CA ILE A 190 -2.37 -12.07 -4.10
C ILE A 190 -1.18 -12.49 -4.97
N ALA A 191 0.04 -12.05 -4.63
CA ALA A 191 1.25 -12.49 -5.34
C ALA A 191 1.47 -14.00 -5.19
N ALA A 192 1.30 -14.57 -3.98
CA ALA A 192 1.42 -16.02 -3.76
C ALA A 192 0.34 -16.81 -4.50
N LEU A 193 -0.89 -16.29 -4.59
CA LEU A 193 -1.96 -16.88 -5.40
C LEU A 193 -1.54 -16.93 -6.87
N GLY A 194 -1.08 -15.81 -7.42
CA GLY A 194 -0.66 -15.70 -8.82
C GLY A 194 0.53 -16.58 -9.16
N ILE A 195 1.61 -16.50 -8.36
CA ILE A 195 2.81 -17.33 -8.51
C ILE A 195 2.47 -18.81 -8.33
N GLY A 196 1.71 -19.17 -7.30
CA GLY A 196 1.30 -20.55 -7.01
C GLY A 196 0.48 -21.16 -8.13
N LEU A 197 -0.45 -20.40 -8.69
CA LEU A 197 -1.26 -20.81 -9.84
C LEU A 197 -0.41 -20.98 -11.10
N ALA A 198 0.49 -20.03 -11.38
CA ALA A 198 1.40 -20.12 -12.51
C ALA A 198 2.34 -21.33 -12.40
N VAL A 199 2.87 -21.64 -11.21
CA VAL A 199 3.75 -22.81 -11.02
C VAL A 199 2.99 -24.14 -11.12
N SER A 200 1.70 -24.15 -10.76
CA SER A 200 0.86 -25.34 -10.80
C SER A 200 0.34 -25.69 -12.21
N LEU A 201 0.43 -24.76 -13.16
CA LEU A 201 -0.04 -24.93 -14.53
C LEU A 201 1.13 -25.24 -15.49
N ARG A 202 0.96 -26.28 -16.32
CA ARG A 202 1.96 -26.65 -17.33
C ARG A 202 2.13 -25.53 -18.37
N GLY A 203 3.38 -25.21 -18.70
CA GLY A 203 3.71 -24.20 -19.73
C GLY A 203 3.61 -22.75 -19.25
N ARG A 204 3.42 -22.51 -17.95
CA ARG A 204 3.40 -21.15 -17.37
C ARG A 204 4.72 -20.84 -16.68
N ASN A 205 5.08 -19.56 -16.74
CA ASN A 205 6.27 -19.00 -16.10
C ASN A 205 5.83 -18.10 -14.94
N ALA A 206 6.36 -18.34 -13.74
CA ALA A 206 6.04 -17.57 -12.54
C ALA A 206 6.29 -16.06 -12.72
N LEU A 207 7.39 -15.67 -13.37
CA LEU A 207 7.75 -14.26 -13.55
C LEU A 207 6.80 -13.54 -14.53
N THR A 208 6.52 -14.16 -15.67
CA THR A 208 5.69 -13.54 -16.73
C THR A 208 4.20 -13.64 -16.46
N HIS A 209 3.75 -14.74 -15.85
CA HIS A 209 2.33 -15.02 -15.64
C HIS A 209 1.92 -14.86 -14.19
N GLY A 210 2.75 -15.23 -13.22
CA GLY A 210 2.38 -15.22 -11.80
C GLY A 210 2.33 -13.81 -11.19
N PHE A 211 3.26 -12.94 -11.56
CA PHE A 211 3.21 -11.51 -11.22
C PHE A 211 2.20 -10.75 -12.08
N GLY A 212 1.83 -9.56 -11.63
CA GLY A 212 0.94 -8.61 -12.29
C GLY A 212 -0.44 -8.49 -11.66
N LEU A 213 -0.80 -9.40 -10.75
CA LEU A 213 -2.09 -9.35 -10.08
C LEU A 213 -2.20 -8.15 -9.13
N VAL A 214 -1.10 -7.76 -8.49
CA VAL A 214 -1.07 -6.61 -7.59
C VAL A 214 -1.20 -5.32 -8.40
N GLY A 215 -0.49 -5.21 -9.53
CA GLY A 215 -0.63 -4.08 -10.45
C GLY A 215 -2.05 -3.90 -10.99
N LEU A 216 -2.75 -5.01 -11.30
CA LEU A 216 -4.16 -4.97 -11.68
C LEU A 216 -5.07 -4.52 -10.53
N ALA A 217 -4.80 -4.98 -9.31
CA ALA A 217 -5.51 -4.60 -8.10
C ALA A 217 -5.38 -3.10 -7.78
N VAL A 218 -4.26 -2.46 -8.16
CA VAL A 218 -4.09 -1.00 -8.03
C VAL A 218 -4.85 -0.24 -9.13
N MET A 219 -4.79 -0.71 -10.37
CA MET A 219 -5.28 0.02 -11.55
C MET A 219 -6.81 0.12 -11.63
N VAL A 220 -7.55 -0.96 -11.34
CA VAL A 220 -9.01 -0.99 -11.53
C VAL A 220 -9.78 -0.14 -10.51
N PRO A 221 -9.39 -0.09 -9.23
CA PRO A 221 -9.98 0.86 -8.28
C PRO A 221 -9.83 2.31 -8.71
N MET A 222 -8.71 2.71 -9.33
CA MET A 222 -8.54 4.08 -9.83
C MET A 222 -9.67 4.46 -10.79
N ILE A 223 -9.98 3.57 -11.74
CA ILE A 223 -11.09 3.79 -12.69
C ILE A 223 -12.43 3.86 -11.95
N SER A 224 -12.65 2.94 -11.01
CA SER A 224 -13.93 2.85 -10.30
C SER A 224 -14.18 4.09 -9.44
N VAL A 225 -13.16 4.59 -8.74
CA VAL A 225 -13.27 5.80 -7.90
C VAL A 225 -13.42 7.06 -8.75
N GLN A 226 -12.75 7.16 -9.90
CA GLN A 226 -12.96 8.27 -10.84
C GLN A 226 -14.41 8.29 -11.36
N LEU A 227 -14.94 7.14 -11.78
CA LEU A 227 -16.33 7.03 -12.23
C LEU A 227 -17.32 7.38 -11.11
N TYR A 228 -17.05 6.92 -9.88
CA TYR A 228 -17.83 7.31 -8.70
C TYR A 228 -17.81 8.82 -8.48
N GLY A 229 -16.62 9.45 -8.58
CA GLY A 229 -16.47 10.89 -8.48
C GLY A 229 -17.27 11.65 -9.52
N ILE A 230 -17.22 11.23 -10.78
CA ILE A 230 -18.02 11.82 -11.86
C ILE A 230 -19.50 11.79 -11.50
N VAL A 231 -20.00 10.65 -11.02
CA VAL A 231 -21.42 10.50 -10.64
C VAL A 231 -21.77 11.40 -9.46
N VAL A 232 -20.97 11.39 -8.40
CA VAL A 232 -21.23 12.14 -7.17
C VAL A 232 -21.16 13.65 -7.39
N TYR A 233 -20.19 14.14 -8.15
CA TYR A 233 -20.02 15.57 -8.38
C TYR A 233 -20.93 16.11 -9.49
N SER A 234 -21.38 15.26 -10.42
CA SER A 234 -22.31 15.66 -11.49
C SER A 234 -23.78 15.55 -11.08
N PHE A 235 -24.14 14.56 -10.24
CA PHE A 235 -25.54 14.22 -9.94
C PHE A 235 -25.85 14.13 -8.44
N GLY A 236 -24.85 14.17 -7.56
CA GLY A 236 -25.06 14.07 -6.12
C GLY A 236 -25.46 15.40 -5.49
N GLU A 237 -26.51 15.38 -4.68
CA GLU A 237 -26.80 16.45 -3.71
C GLU A 237 -25.77 16.39 -2.57
N THR A 238 -25.41 17.55 -2.00
CA THR A 238 -24.57 17.62 -0.81
C THR A 238 -25.30 16.93 0.35
N GLY A 239 -24.83 15.75 0.77
CA GLY A 239 -25.34 15.10 1.95
C GLY A 239 -25.09 15.97 3.18
N VAL A 240 -26.10 16.14 4.02
CA VAL A 240 -25.87 16.71 5.36
C VAL A 240 -25.03 15.68 6.11
N VAL A 241 -23.79 16.03 6.47
CA VAL A 241 -23.01 15.23 7.41
C VAL A 241 -23.78 15.27 8.73
N GLU A 242 -24.60 14.25 9.01
CA GLU A 242 -25.04 13.99 10.37
C GLU A 242 -23.77 13.65 11.15
N ALA A 243 -23.27 14.64 11.90
CA ALA A 243 -22.19 14.49 12.86
C ALA A 243 -22.62 13.56 14.00
N ASN A 244 -22.79 12.27 13.70
CA ASN A 244 -23.05 11.20 14.67
C ASN A 244 -21.75 10.51 15.10
N GLY A 245 -20.61 11.20 14.95
CA GLY A 245 -19.35 10.94 15.63
C GLY A 245 -18.93 12.21 16.36
N PRO A 246 -18.22 12.13 17.50
CA PRO A 246 -17.83 13.32 18.25
C PRO A 246 -17.08 14.27 17.31
N LEU A 247 -17.62 15.49 17.20
CA LEU A 247 -17.00 16.59 16.50
C LEU A 247 -15.57 16.71 17.03
N LEU A 248 -14.57 16.58 16.17
CA LEU A 248 -13.24 17.07 16.46
C LEU A 248 -13.34 18.59 16.45
N ASP A 249 -13.71 19.13 17.60
CA ASP A 249 -13.54 20.54 17.92
C ASP A 249 -12.03 20.86 17.80
N PRO A 250 -11.61 21.79 16.92
CA PRO A 250 -10.21 22.18 16.78
C PRO A 250 -9.67 22.91 18.03
N THR A 251 -10.51 23.13 19.05
CA THR A 251 -10.14 23.83 20.29
C THR A 251 -10.23 22.96 21.56
N VAL A 252 -10.34 21.64 21.43
CA VAL A 252 -10.28 20.75 22.59
C VAL A 252 -8.90 20.10 22.67
N ASP A 253 -7.95 20.89 23.17
CA ASP A 253 -6.87 20.42 24.06
C ASP A 253 -7.46 19.88 25.37
N GLU A 254 -8.43 18.97 25.31
CA GLU A 254 -8.62 18.03 26.41
C GLU A 254 -7.80 16.79 26.06
N VAL A 255 -6.54 16.86 26.48
CA VAL A 255 -5.92 15.72 27.15
C VAL A 255 -6.85 15.36 28.31
N VAL A 256 -7.93 14.63 28.03
CA VAL A 256 -8.70 13.95 29.07
C VAL A 256 -7.71 12.97 29.66
N GLU A 257 -7.11 13.32 30.81
CA GLU A 257 -6.39 12.36 31.64
C GLU A 257 -7.30 11.16 31.80
N PRO A 258 -6.96 10.02 31.19
CA PRO A 258 -7.85 8.90 31.24
C PRO A 258 -7.59 8.25 32.59
N ALA A 259 -8.57 8.35 33.49
CA ALA A 259 -8.64 7.49 34.67
C ALA A 259 -8.29 6.07 34.21
N ALA A 260 -7.36 5.38 34.87
CA ALA A 260 -6.76 4.14 34.35
C ALA A 260 -7.77 3.04 33.93
N GLY A 261 -9.03 3.12 34.37
CA GLY A 261 -10.14 2.30 33.90
C GLY A 261 -10.67 2.63 32.48
N SER A 262 -10.61 3.88 32.01
CA SER A 262 -11.04 4.28 30.66
C SER A 262 -10.02 3.95 29.58
N LEU A 263 -8.72 3.94 29.91
CA LEU A 263 -7.65 3.51 29.00
C LEU A 263 -7.80 2.05 28.57
N LEU A 264 -7.93 1.14 29.56
CA LEU A 264 -8.04 -0.29 29.27
C LEU A 264 -9.30 -0.59 28.48
N LEU A 265 -10.42 0.08 28.81
CA LEU A 265 -11.67 -0.07 28.06
C LEU A 265 -11.54 0.43 26.62
N GLY A 266 -10.86 1.56 26.41
CA GLY A 266 -10.55 2.11 25.08
C GLY A 266 -9.66 1.16 24.26
N MET A 267 -8.57 0.67 24.84
CA MET A 267 -7.67 -0.29 24.17
C MET A 267 -8.38 -1.58 23.79
N VAL A 268 -9.24 -2.11 24.67
CA VAL A 268 -10.04 -3.30 24.38
C VAL A 268 -11.05 -3.02 23.26
N LYS A 269 -11.69 -1.84 23.26
CA LYS A 269 -12.62 -1.44 22.20
C LYS A 269 -11.90 -1.35 20.85
N ASP A 270 -10.73 -0.73 20.79
CA ASP A 270 -9.95 -0.60 19.55
C ASP A 270 -9.42 -1.96 19.07
N LEU A 271 -9.05 -2.86 19.99
CA LEU A 271 -8.67 -4.22 19.64
C LEU A 271 -9.88 -5.00 19.07
N LEU A 272 -11.08 -4.79 19.61
CA LEU A 272 -12.31 -5.39 19.11
C LEU A 272 -12.71 -4.83 17.74
N THR A 273 -12.49 -3.53 17.47
CA THR A 273 -12.71 -2.97 16.13
C THR A 273 -11.73 -3.58 15.13
N MET A 274 -10.43 -3.66 15.47
CA MET A 274 -9.43 -4.31 14.59
C MET A 274 -9.75 -5.78 14.35
N PHE A 275 -10.22 -6.50 15.37
CA PHE A 275 -10.71 -7.88 15.21
C PHE A 275 -11.88 -7.95 14.22
N ARG A 276 -12.87 -7.06 14.36
CA ARG A 276 -14.01 -6.97 13.44
C ARG A 276 -13.55 -6.63 12.02
N ASP A 277 -12.55 -5.79 11.87
CA ASP A 277 -12.05 -5.34 10.57
C ASP A 277 -11.29 -6.47 9.86
N VAL A 278 -10.54 -7.32 10.59
CA VAL A 278 -9.84 -8.50 10.02
C VAL A 278 -10.76 -9.72 9.83
N LEU A 279 -11.92 -9.75 10.50
CA LEU A 279 -12.89 -10.85 10.44
C LEU A 279 -13.30 -11.27 9.01
N PRO A 280 -13.53 -10.38 8.03
CA PRO A 280 -13.86 -10.76 6.66
C PRO A 280 -12.81 -11.67 6.02
N ILE A 281 -11.52 -11.40 6.25
CA ILE A 281 -10.42 -12.20 5.72
C ILE A 281 -10.47 -13.60 6.33
N ILE A 282 -10.59 -13.68 7.66
CA ILE A 282 -10.68 -14.94 8.40
C ILE A 282 -11.88 -15.74 7.91
N ALA A 283 -13.04 -15.10 7.78
CA ALA A 283 -14.28 -15.74 7.34
C ALA A 283 -14.15 -16.34 5.94
N VAL A 284 -13.59 -15.60 4.97
CA VAL A 284 -13.35 -16.11 3.61
C VAL A 284 -12.41 -17.31 3.64
N VAL A 285 -11.29 -17.20 4.36
CA VAL A 285 -10.31 -18.29 4.46
C VAL A 285 -10.94 -19.55 5.06
N LEU A 286 -11.66 -19.43 6.18
CA LEU A 286 -12.31 -20.56 6.84
C LEU A 286 -13.44 -21.16 6.00
N PHE A 287 -14.24 -20.33 5.32
CA PHE A 287 -15.31 -20.78 4.43
C PHE A 287 -14.76 -21.64 3.29
N PHE A 288 -13.73 -21.17 2.58
CA PHE A 288 -13.16 -21.93 1.48
C PHE A 288 -12.40 -23.17 1.94
N GLN A 289 -11.71 -23.10 3.08
CA GLN A 289 -10.98 -24.24 3.64
C GLN A 289 -11.93 -25.38 4.06
N TYR A 290 -12.94 -25.07 4.89
CA TYR A 290 -13.82 -26.09 5.45
C TYR A 290 -14.97 -26.49 4.53
N LEU A 291 -15.63 -25.53 3.86
CA LEU A 291 -16.82 -25.83 3.06
C LEU A 291 -16.48 -26.26 1.63
N VAL A 292 -15.56 -25.54 0.98
CA VAL A 292 -15.23 -25.75 -0.45
C VAL A 292 -14.15 -26.79 -0.64
N ILE A 293 -13.01 -26.66 0.06
CA ILE A 293 -11.92 -27.63 -0.03
C ILE A 293 -12.25 -28.91 0.74
N ARG A 294 -13.01 -28.80 1.85
CA ARG A 294 -13.34 -29.90 2.76
C ARG A 294 -12.10 -30.56 3.36
N LYS A 295 -11.11 -29.74 3.70
CA LYS A 295 -9.89 -30.18 4.41
C LYS A 295 -9.77 -29.47 5.75
N SER A 296 -9.39 -30.22 6.78
CA SER A 296 -8.98 -29.63 8.05
C SER A 296 -7.70 -28.80 7.87
N ILE A 297 -7.58 -27.73 8.65
CA ILE A 297 -6.36 -26.93 8.73
C ILE A 297 -5.29 -27.79 9.42
N ALA A 298 -4.21 -28.09 8.70
CA ALA A 298 -3.05 -28.73 9.31
C ALA A 298 -2.45 -27.78 10.37
N HIS A 299 -2.19 -28.31 11.57
CA HIS A 299 -1.69 -27.52 12.71
C HIS A 299 -2.60 -26.33 13.11
N PHE A 300 -3.91 -26.58 13.30
CA PHE A 300 -4.89 -25.56 13.71
C PHE A 300 -4.43 -24.63 14.85
N HIS A 301 -3.76 -25.17 15.87
CA HIS A 301 -3.22 -24.37 16.98
C HIS A 301 -2.18 -23.33 16.53
N LYS A 302 -1.32 -23.68 15.56
CA LYS A 302 -0.33 -22.73 14.99
C LYS A 302 -1.02 -21.67 14.15
N VAL A 303 -2.02 -22.05 13.38
CA VAL A 303 -2.78 -21.11 12.54
C VAL A 303 -3.58 -20.13 13.40
N MET A 304 -4.26 -20.61 14.44
CA MET A 304 -4.99 -19.77 15.38
C MET A 304 -4.04 -18.84 16.14
N GLY A 305 -2.89 -19.36 16.60
CA GLY A 305 -1.83 -18.54 17.19
C GLY A 305 -1.32 -17.48 16.22
N GLY A 306 -1.19 -17.82 14.94
CA GLY A 306 -0.85 -16.88 13.85
C GLY A 306 -1.88 -15.76 13.73
N PHE A 307 -3.18 -16.06 13.66
CA PHE A 307 -4.23 -15.05 13.58
C PHE A 307 -4.25 -14.11 14.79
N VAL A 308 -4.08 -14.64 16.00
CA VAL A 308 -3.98 -13.81 17.22
C VAL A 308 -2.78 -12.88 17.12
N LEU A 309 -1.63 -13.38 16.66
CA LEU A 309 -0.42 -12.60 16.52
C LEU A 309 -0.55 -11.51 15.42
N VAL A 310 -1.28 -11.80 14.33
CA VAL A 310 -1.62 -10.80 13.30
C VAL A 310 -2.45 -9.67 13.91
N ILE A 311 -3.52 -9.98 14.66
CA ILE A 311 -4.41 -8.96 15.22
C ILE A 311 -3.69 -8.11 16.26
N VAL A 312 -2.98 -8.74 17.20
CA VAL A 312 -2.23 -8.03 18.25
C VAL A 312 -1.07 -7.24 17.65
N GLY A 313 -0.35 -7.81 16.69
CA GLY A 313 0.75 -7.16 15.99
C GLY A 313 0.29 -5.96 15.18
N LEU A 314 -0.80 -6.10 14.41
CA LEU A 314 -1.38 -5.00 13.64
C LEU A 314 -1.90 -3.88 14.54
N TYR A 315 -2.59 -4.22 15.65
CA TYR A 315 -3.03 -3.22 16.63
C TYR A 315 -1.85 -2.45 17.22
N ALA A 316 -0.83 -3.16 17.74
CA ALA A 316 0.37 -2.53 18.28
C ALA A 316 1.06 -1.66 17.23
N PHE A 317 1.18 -2.16 16.00
CA PHE A 317 1.77 -1.43 14.90
C PHE A 317 1.02 -0.12 14.59
N VAL A 318 -0.30 -0.15 14.42
CA VAL A 318 -1.12 1.05 14.16
C VAL A 318 -1.04 2.05 15.31
N VAL A 319 -1.10 1.58 16.56
CA VAL A 319 -0.94 2.44 17.74
C VAL A 319 0.45 3.08 17.76
N GLY A 320 1.49 2.29 17.51
CA GLY A 320 2.87 2.78 17.44
C GLY A 320 3.06 3.83 16.33
N LEU A 321 2.39 3.67 15.19
CA LEU A 321 2.41 4.65 14.10
C LEU A 321 1.73 5.96 14.50
N LYS A 322 0.55 5.90 15.14
CA LYS A 322 -0.18 7.08 15.61
C LYS A 322 0.58 7.88 16.65
N LEU A 323 1.28 7.20 17.56
CA LEU A 323 2.10 7.85 18.60
C LEU A 323 3.48 8.29 18.08
N GLY A 324 4.01 7.56 17.10
CA GLY A 324 5.38 7.71 16.61
C GLY A 324 5.46 8.54 15.33
N LEU A 325 5.09 7.94 14.21
CA LEU A 325 5.42 8.44 12.87
C LEU A 325 4.43 9.48 12.33
N PHE A 326 3.15 9.44 12.71
CA PHE A 326 2.16 10.38 12.16
C PHE A 326 2.39 11.84 12.63
N PRO A 327 2.65 12.10 13.93
CA PRO A 327 2.93 13.46 14.40
C PRO A 327 4.19 14.02 13.76
N ILE A 328 5.20 13.17 13.49
CA ILE A 328 6.41 13.57 12.77
C ILE A 328 6.04 14.08 11.37
N GLY A 329 5.18 13.40 10.62
CA GLY A 329 4.80 13.83 9.27
C GLY A 329 4.19 15.23 9.22
N GLN A 330 3.27 15.53 10.15
CA GLN A 330 2.57 16.82 10.21
C GLN A 330 3.48 17.94 10.74
N SER A 331 4.11 17.72 11.89
CA SER A 331 5.00 18.72 12.51
C SER A 331 6.21 19.03 11.62
N MET A 332 6.79 18.05 10.93
CA MET A 332 7.87 18.28 9.98
C MET A 332 7.43 19.14 8.80
N ALA A 333 6.21 18.94 8.29
CA ALA A 333 5.69 19.75 7.19
C ALA A 333 5.56 21.22 7.59
N GLU A 334 4.96 21.47 8.76
CA GLU A 334 4.81 22.82 9.33
C GLU A 334 6.18 23.48 9.57
N GLN A 335 7.08 22.78 10.27
CA GLN A 335 8.41 23.31 10.61
C GLN A 335 9.25 23.60 9.36
N LEU A 336 9.22 22.73 8.34
CA LEU A 336 9.99 22.92 7.10
C LEU A 336 9.47 24.08 6.26
N ILE A 337 8.15 24.31 6.25
CA ILE A 337 7.56 25.49 5.61
C ILE A 337 7.99 26.76 6.37
N GLY A 338 7.94 26.74 7.71
CA GLY A 338 8.34 27.88 8.55
C GLY A 338 9.82 28.29 8.43
N LEU A 339 10.69 27.44 7.88
CA LEU A 339 12.08 27.80 7.58
C LEU A 339 12.24 28.65 6.29
N ASP A 340 11.18 28.86 5.51
CA ASP A 340 11.19 29.57 4.21
C ASP A 340 12.19 29.03 3.17
N MET A 341 12.67 27.79 3.37
CA MET A 341 13.70 27.17 2.56
C MET A 341 13.18 25.89 1.91
N ILE A 342 12.51 26.06 0.76
CA ILE A 342 11.85 24.99 -0.03
C ILE A 342 12.79 23.79 -0.29
N VAL A 343 14.10 24.02 -0.42
CA VAL A 343 15.10 22.96 -0.64
C VAL A 343 15.05 21.89 0.47
N TRP A 344 14.81 22.28 1.73
CA TRP A 344 14.70 21.33 2.82
C TRP A 344 13.43 20.49 2.75
N VAL A 345 12.33 21.08 2.27
CA VAL A 345 11.08 20.36 2.02
C VAL A 345 11.31 19.28 0.95
N TYR A 346 11.99 19.62 -0.15
CA TYR A 346 12.33 18.63 -1.19
C TYR A 346 13.30 17.56 -0.72
N LEU A 347 14.34 17.93 0.03
CA LEU A 347 15.29 16.95 0.55
C LEU A 347 14.61 16.02 1.57
N PHE A 348 13.70 16.54 2.39
CA PHE A 348 12.92 15.75 3.33
C PHE A 348 12.03 14.77 2.58
N ALA A 349 11.23 15.25 1.63
CA ALA A 349 10.37 14.44 0.76
C ALA A 349 11.15 13.30 0.07
N PHE A 350 12.32 13.63 -0.49
CA PHE A 350 13.20 12.65 -1.13
C PHE A 350 13.71 11.59 -0.15
N THR A 351 14.31 12.04 0.96
CA THR A 351 14.97 11.14 1.92
C THR A 351 13.97 10.29 2.69
N ILE A 352 12.81 10.85 3.08
CA ILE A 352 11.76 10.10 3.77
C ILE A 352 11.14 9.05 2.83
N GLY A 353 10.86 9.42 1.58
CA GLY A 353 10.36 8.48 0.57
C GLY A 353 11.32 7.34 0.28
N PHE A 354 12.62 7.65 0.21
CA PHE A 354 13.66 6.63 0.09
C PHE A 354 13.70 5.71 1.31
N ALA A 355 13.70 6.28 2.52
CA ALA A 355 13.83 5.55 3.78
C ALA A 355 12.65 4.64 4.09
N THR A 356 11.41 5.13 3.92
CA THR A 356 10.19 4.34 4.16
C THR A 356 10.09 3.17 3.19
N THR A 357 10.41 3.40 1.92
CA THR A 357 10.42 2.34 0.91
C THR A 357 11.51 1.32 1.17
N LEU A 358 12.69 1.78 1.61
CA LEU A 358 13.74 0.85 2.03
C LEU A 358 13.26 0.02 3.22
N ALA A 359 12.53 0.59 4.17
CA ALA A 359 11.99 -0.11 5.33
C ALA A 359 10.92 -1.18 5.01
N GLU A 360 10.39 -1.18 3.79
CA GLU A 360 9.16 -1.89 3.46
C GLU A 360 9.31 -3.43 3.43
N PRO A 361 8.63 -4.18 4.33
CA PRO A 361 8.70 -5.64 4.37
C PRO A 361 8.14 -6.33 3.12
N ALA A 362 7.02 -5.82 2.57
CA ALA A 362 6.41 -6.43 1.39
C ALA A 362 7.33 -6.33 0.16
N LEU A 363 8.08 -5.23 0.05
CA LEU A 363 9.07 -5.03 -1.02
C LEU A 363 10.21 -6.04 -0.94
N ILE A 364 10.68 -6.33 0.28
CA ILE A 364 11.72 -7.36 0.51
C ILE A 364 11.20 -8.73 0.07
N ALA A 365 9.97 -9.09 0.47
CA ALA A 365 9.37 -10.37 0.13
C ALA A 365 9.19 -10.54 -1.39
N ILE A 366 8.64 -9.53 -2.06
CA ILE A 366 8.46 -9.55 -3.53
C ILE A 366 9.81 -9.57 -4.25
N GLY A 367 10.81 -8.81 -3.78
CA GLY A 367 12.16 -8.82 -4.32
C GLY A 367 12.81 -10.21 -4.25
N GLN A 368 12.67 -10.91 -3.11
CA GLN A 368 13.15 -12.29 -2.95
C GLN A 368 12.41 -13.26 -3.89
N LYS A 369 11.08 -13.13 -4.01
CA LYS A 369 10.30 -13.98 -4.93
C LYS A 369 10.64 -13.72 -6.39
N ALA A 370 10.93 -12.48 -6.75
CA ALA A 370 11.40 -12.11 -8.08
C ALA A 370 12.78 -12.71 -8.38
N GLU A 371 13.70 -12.71 -7.42
CA GLU A 371 15.03 -13.31 -7.55
C GLU A 371 14.95 -14.84 -7.70
N GLU A 372 14.14 -15.51 -6.87
CA GLU A 372 13.83 -16.94 -6.99
C GLU A 372 13.23 -17.30 -8.37
N ALA A 373 12.26 -16.51 -8.84
CA ALA A 373 11.60 -16.73 -10.12
C ALA A 373 12.47 -16.36 -11.34
N GLY A 374 13.38 -15.40 -11.16
CA GLY A 374 14.26 -14.85 -12.19
C GLY A 374 15.48 -15.71 -12.53
N LYS A 375 15.69 -16.86 -11.85
CA LYS A 375 16.83 -17.78 -12.05
C LYS A 375 18.19 -17.07 -12.10
N GLY A 376 18.41 -16.10 -11.21
CA GLY A 376 19.65 -15.32 -11.10
C GLY A 376 19.80 -14.14 -12.06
N ARG A 377 18.78 -13.82 -12.88
CA ARG A 377 18.77 -12.62 -13.76
C ARG A 377 18.39 -11.35 -13.01
N LEU A 378 17.79 -11.48 -11.84
CA LEU A 378 17.31 -10.39 -10.99
C LEU A 378 17.97 -10.50 -9.63
N ASN A 379 18.31 -9.34 -9.04
CA ASN A 379 18.82 -9.24 -7.68
C ASN A 379 17.81 -8.45 -6.85
N GLY A 380 17.24 -9.07 -5.81
CA GLY A 380 16.19 -8.46 -4.99
C GLY A 380 16.64 -7.18 -4.30
N ASN A 381 17.90 -7.07 -3.89
CA ASN A 381 18.43 -5.87 -3.27
C ASN A 381 18.57 -4.71 -4.26
N VAL A 382 18.98 -4.98 -5.50
CA VAL A 382 19.06 -3.95 -6.55
C VAL A 382 17.66 -3.43 -6.87
N ILE A 383 16.67 -4.33 -7.00
CA ILE A 383 15.26 -3.96 -7.19
C ILE A 383 14.79 -3.07 -6.05
N ARG A 384 15.05 -3.44 -4.79
CA ARG A 384 14.65 -2.66 -3.61
C ARG A 384 15.20 -1.23 -3.65
N VAL A 385 16.48 -1.06 -4.00
CA VAL A 385 17.11 0.27 -4.08
C VAL A 385 16.54 1.10 -5.23
N LEU A 386 16.33 0.49 -6.41
CA LEU A 386 15.72 1.16 -7.56
C LEU A 386 14.29 1.64 -7.27
N VAL A 387 13.52 0.79 -6.59
CA VAL A 387 12.16 1.10 -6.16
C VAL A 387 12.18 2.25 -5.15
N ALA A 388 13.04 2.20 -4.13
CA ALA A 388 13.18 3.27 -3.15
C ALA A 388 13.57 4.62 -3.79
N PHE A 389 14.46 4.59 -4.78
CA PHE A 389 14.83 5.79 -5.53
C PHE A 389 13.66 6.32 -6.38
N GLY A 390 12.86 5.42 -6.98
CA GLY A 390 11.63 5.78 -7.67
C GLY A 390 10.64 6.50 -6.74
N VAL A 391 10.36 5.92 -5.56
CA VAL A 391 9.47 6.55 -4.57
C VAL A 391 9.98 7.92 -4.14
N ALA A 392 11.29 8.04 -3.85
CA ALA A 392 11.91 9.30 -3.47
C ALA A 392 11.69 10.41 -4.52
N ILE A 393 11.91 10.09 -5.80
CA ILE A 393 11.64 11.02 -6.91
C ILE A 393 10.15 11.34 -6.98
N GLY A 394 9.28 10.33 -6.92
CA GLY A 394 7.84 10.49 -7.02
C GLY A 394 7.28 11.42 -5.94
N ILE A 395 7.61 11.15 -4.66
CA ILE A 395 7.17 11.99 -3.55
C ILE A 395 7.73 13.41 -3.69
N THR A 396 8.97 13.58 -4.12
CA THR A 396 9.55 14.92 -4.34
C THR A 396 8.80 15.70 -5.43
N ILE A 397 8.43 15.04 -6.53
CA ILE A 397 7.63 15.65 -7.61
C ILE A 397 6.22 15.99 -7.11
N GLY A 398 5.60 15.10 -6.32
CA GLY A 398 4.30 15.37 -5.72
C GLY A 398 4.34 16.55 -4.74
N VAL A 399 5.39 16.65 -3.94
CA VAL A 399 5.62 17.79 -3.03
C VAL A 399 5.87 19.07 -3.81
N HIS A 400 6.65 19.02 -4.89
CA HIS A 400 6.81 20.15 -5.81
C HIS A 400 5.46 20.65 -6.33
N ARG A 401 4.60 19.72 -6.77
CA ARG A 401 3.24 20.03 -7.25
C ARG A 401 2.37 20.70 -6.18
N ILE A 402 2.46 20.28 -4.91
CA ILE A 402 1.74 20.96 -3.80
C ILE A 402 2.27 22.38 -3.59
N ILE A 403 3.59 22.57 -3.62
CA ILE A 403 4.21 23.88 -3.40
C ILE A 403 3.86 24.85 -4.53
N THR A 404 4.00 24.43 -5.79
CA THR A 404 3.70 25.28 -6.96
C THR A 404 2.20 25.49 -7.16
N GLY A 405 1.36 24.55 -6.74
CA GLY A 405 -0.09 24.62 -6.94
C GLY A 405 -0.52 24.21 -8.33
N ASP A 406 0.31 23.45 -9.02
CA ASP A 406 -0.01 22.98 -10.36
C ASP A 406 -1.10 21.91 -10.30
N SER A 407 -1.92 21.87 -11.35
CA SER A 407 -2.98 20.85 -11.46
C SER A 407 -2.39 19.44 -11.50
N ILE A 408 -2.88 18.58 -10.61
CA ILE A 408 -2.48 17.18 -10.51
C ILE A 408 -2.69 16.41 -11.82
N HIS A 409 -3.66 16.81 -12.63
CA HIS A 409 -3.99 16.17 -13.91
C HIS A 409 -2.76 16.05 -14.81
N PHE A 410 -2.02 17.14 -15.02
CA PHE A 410 -0.91 17.14 -15.96
C PHE A 410 0.24 16.25 -15.51
N TYR A 411 0.57 16.27 -14.22
CA TYR A 411 1.64 15.46 -13.65
C TYR A 411 1.30 13.97 -13.70
N ILE A 412 0.06 13.60 -13.34
CA ILE A 412 -0.39 12.21 -13.35
C ILE A 412 -0.53 11.68 -14.78
N MET A 413 -1.13 12.46 -15.68
CA MET A 413 -1.25 12.06 -17.10
C MET A 413 0.13 11.93 -17.76
N GLY A 414 1.05 12.86 -17.49
CA GLY A 414 2.44 12.78 -17.97
C GLY A 414 3.16 11.55 -17.42
N GLY A 415 3.04 11.29 -16.11
CA GLY A 415 3.62 10.13 -15.44
C GLY A 415 3.10 8.80 -15.99
N TYR A 416 1.78 8.65 -16.15
CA TYR A 416 1.21 7.43 -16.71
C TYR A 416 1.44 7.28 -18.21
N THR A 417 1.49 8.38 -18.97
CA THR A 417 1.91 8.33 -20.39
C THR A 417 3.34 7.80 -20.51
N LEU A 418 4.25 8.26 -19.65
CA LEU A 418 5.61 7.74 -19.56
C LEU A 418 5.61 6.25 -19.21
N VAL A 419 4.82 5.83 -18.21
CA VAL A 419 4.69 4.42 -17.83
C VAL A 419 4.15 3.56 -18.97
N ILE A 420 3.15 4.03 -19.73
CA ILE A 420 2.59 3.33 -20.90
C ILE A 420 3.67 3.18 -21.99
N LEU A 421 4.40 4.24 -22.29
CA LEU A 421 5.49 4.24 -23.27
C LEU A 421 6.62 3.28 -22.86
N LEU A 422 7.04 3.34 -21.59
CA LEU A 422 8.05 2.44 -21.06
C LEU A 422 7.58 1.00 -21.02
N THR A 423 6.29 0.77 -20.75
CA THR A 423 5.70 -0.57 -20.81
C THR A 423 5.85 -1.13 -22.20
N TRP A 424 5.54 -0.36 -23.24
CA TRP A 424 5.68 -0.77 -24.64
C TRP A 424 7.12 -1.10 -25.03
N LEU A 425 8.10 -0.35 -24.50
CA LEU A 425 9.53 -0.55 -24.77
C LEU A 425 10.17 -1.65 -23.91
N SER A 426 9.59 -1.99 -22.76
CA SER A 426 10.20 -2.89 -21.78
C SER A 426 10.07 -4.37 -22.14
N PRO A 427 11.06 -5.20 -21.78
CA PRO A 427 10.95 -6.64 -21.94
C PRO A 427 9.77 -7.22 -21.16
N ARG A 428 9.01 -8.11 -21.80
CA ARG A 428 7.74 -8.66 -21.26
C ARG A 428 7.88 -9.38 -19.92
N TYR A 429 9.06 -9.88 -19.58
CA TYR A 429 9.28 -10.60 -18.33
C TYR A 429 9.32 -9.68 -17.09
N ILE A 430 9.70 -8.40 -17.24
CA ILE A 430 9.83 -7.47 -16.11
C ILE A 430 8.56 -6.67 -15.86
N VAL A 431 7.76 -6.42 -16.90
CA VAL A 431 6.59 -5.52 -16.83
C VAL A 431 5.67 -5.89 -15.67
N ALA A 432 5.34 -7.17 -15.52
CA ALA A 432 4.46 -7.63 -14.46
C ALA A 432 5.03 -7.39 -13.05
N LEU A 433 6.33 -7.61 -12.89
CA LEU A 433 7.02 -7.34 -11.63
C LEU A 433 7.10 -5.83 -11.36
N ALA A 434 7.40 -5.00 -12.36
CA ALA A 434 7.51 -3.55 -12.19
C ALA A 434 6.19 -2.93 -11.68
N TYR A 435 5.06 -3.35 -12.25
CA TYR A 435 3.74 -2.91 -11.79
C TYR A 435 3.38 -3.42 -10.39
N ASP A 436 3.69 -4.68 -10.07
CA ASP A 436 3.48 -5.19 -8.72
C ASP A 436 4.33 -4.41 -7.71
N LEU A 437 5.59 -4.11 -8.04
CA LEU A 437 6.50 -3.31 -7.19
C LEU A 437 6.00 -1.89 -6.97
N GLY A 438 5.44 -1.23 -7.99
CA GLY A 438 4.82 0.08 -7.84
C GLY A 438 3.59 0.06 -6.92
N GLY A 439 2.84 -1.04 -6.91
CA GLY A 439 1.79 -1.25 -5.91
C GLY A 439 2.35 -1.54 -4.52
N VAL A 440 3.49 -2.21 -4.39
CA VAL A 440 4.03 -2.61 -3.07
C VAL A 440 4.57 -1.41 -2.25
N THR A 441 4.87 -0.28 -2.89
CA THR A 441 5.48 0.88 -2.22
C THR A 441 4.53 1.67 -1.30
N THR A 442 3.24 1.37 -1.34
CA THR A 442 2.17 2.08 -0.66
C THR A 442 1.69 1.31 0.58
N SER A 443 2.61 1.08 1.51
CA SER A 443 2.38 0.27 2.69
C SER A 443 1.72 1.03 3.84
N GLU A 444 1.41 0.29 4.91
CA GLU A 444 0.83 0.83 6.14
C GLU A 444 1.73 1.87 6.85
N VAL A 445 3.04 1.90 6.56
CA VAL A 445 3.94 2.96 7.04
C VAL A 445 3.93 4.16 6.10
N THR A 446 4.09 3.91 4.79
CA THR A 446 4.26 4.97 3.80
C THR A 446 2.98 5.75 3.57
N VAL A 447 1.83 5.08 3.43
CA VAL A 447 0.55 5.72 3.09
C VAL A 447 0.18 6.79 4.11
N PRO A 448 0.04 6.49 5.41
CA PRO A 448 -0.36 7.53 6.36
C PRO A 448 0.68 8.64 6.51
N LEU A 449 1.97 8.34 6.42
CA LEU A 449 3.03 9.34 6.53
C LEU A 449 3.03 10.29 5.34
N VAL A 450 2.88 9.75 4.12
CA VAL A 450 2.84 10.52 2.88
C VAL A 450 1.54 11.31 2.77
N THR A 451 0.40 10.74 3.18
CA THR A 451 -0.86 11.47 3.30
C THR A 451 -0.76 12.58 4.34
N ALA A 452 -0.18 12.32 5.51
CA ALA A 452 0.04 13.33 6.54
C ALA A 452 0.95 14.47 6.06
N LEU A 453 2.01 14.15 5.30
CA LEU A 453 2.87 15.14 4.66
C LEU A 453 2.09 15.95 3.61
N GLY A 454 1.30 15.31 2.76
CA GLY A 454 0.51 15.98 1.72
C GLY A 454 -0.54 16.93 2.28
N ILE A 455 -1.33 16.44 3.23
CA ILE A 455 -2.31 17.24 3.96
C ILE A 455 -1.60 18.36 4.73
N GLY A 456 -0.53 18.03 5.47
CA GLY A 456 0.23 19.02 6.24
C GLY A 456 0.77 20.16 5.38
N LEU A 457 1.33 19.85 4.20
CA LEU A 457 1.77 20.88 3.25
C LEU A 457 0.59 21.69 2.70
N ALA A 458 -0.51 21.03 2.31
CA ALA A 458 -1.70 21.71 1.78
C ALA A 458 -2.42 22.59 2.81
N THR A 459 -2.33 22.28 4.10
CA THR A 459 -2.91 23.09 5.18
C THR A 459 -2.09 24.34 5.48
N HIS A 460 -0.76 24.25 5.41
CA HIS A 460 0.14 25.34 5.84
C HIS A 460 0.64 26.23 4.69
N ILE A 461 0.40 25.85 3.43
CA ILE A 461 0.73 26.69 2.27
C ILE A 461 -0.51 27.51 1.89
N GLU A 462 -0.39 28.83 1.92
CA GLU A 462 -1.48 29.74 1.55
C GLU A 462 -1.99 29.48 0.12
N GLY A 463 -3.32 29.49 -0.04
CA GLY A 463 -3.97 29.31 -1.35
C GLY A 463 -4.08 27.86 -1.82
N ARG A 464 -3.80 26.87 -0.95
CA ARG A 464 -4.01 25.44 -1.24
C ARG A 464 -5.33 24.94 -0.71
N ASN A 465 -5.89 23.95 -1.41
CA ASN A 465 -7.12 23.27 -0.99
C ASN A 465 -6.77 21.85 -0.57
N VAL A 466 -7.07 21.46 0.68
CA VAL A 466 -6.68 20.14 1.21
C VAL A 466 -7.26 18.98 0.40
N LEU A 467 -8.46 19.11 -0.17
CA LEU A 467 -9.09 18.05 -0.98
C LEU A 467 -8.40 17.85 -2.32
N ILE A 468 -8.07 18.96 -2.99
CA ILE A 468 -7.46 18.95 -4.33
C ILE A 468 -5.96 18.69 -4.21
N ASP A 469 -5.31 19.33 -3.24
CA ASP A 469 -3.86 19.35 -3.11
C ASP A 469 -3.30 18.30 -2.16
N GLY A 470 -4.01 17.98 -1.07
CA GLY A 470 -3.51 17.09 -0.02
C GLY A 470 -3.40 15.63 -0.47
N PHE A 471 -4.22 15.22 -1.43
CA PHE A 471 -4.20 13.88 -2.04
C PHE A 471 -3.36 13.83 -3.34
N GLY A 472 -2.99 12.62 -3.75
CA GLY A 472 -2.26 12.33 -4.97
C GLY A 472 -0.77 12.04 -4.78
N LEU A 473 -0.22 12.22 -3.57
CA LEU A 473 1.18 11.91 -3.30
C LEU A 473 1.48 10.40 -3.38
N ILE A 474 0.52 9.56 -2.97
CA ILE A 474 0.66 8.10 -3.01
C ILE A 474 0.69 7.61 -4.46
N ALA A 475 -0.06 8.29 -5.34
CA ALA A 475 0.01 8.05 -6.78
C ALA A 475 1.43 8.22 -7.33
N PHE A 476 2.11 9.33 -7.00
CA PHE A 476 3.48 9.56 -7.45
C PHE A 476 4.46 8.58 -6.84
N ALA A 477 4.27 8.22 -5.57
CA ALA A 477 5.03 7.16 -4.92
C ALA A 477 4.90 5.82 -5.65
N SER A 478 3.80 5.57 -6.36
CA SER A 478 3.56 4.32 -7.10
C SER A 478 4.07 4.35 -8.55
N ILE A 479 3.97 5.50 -9.24
CA ILE A 479 4.36 5.65 -10.66
C ILE A 479 5.87 5.46 -10.86
N PHE A 480 6.67 6.17 -10.08
CA PHE A 480 8.11 6.26 -10.33
C PHE A 480 8.90 4.98 -10.03
N PRO A 481 8.53 4.13 -9.06
CA PRO A 481 9.08 2.77 -8.96
C PRO A 481 8.93 1.93 -10.23
N ILE A 482 7.77 2.03 -10.88
CA ILE A 482 7.51 1.30 -12.14
C ILE A 482 8.48 1.82 -13.21
N VAL A 483 8.61 3.15 -13.29
CA VAL A 483 9.54 3.84 -14.21
C VAL A 483 10.99 3.41 -13.96
N THR A 484 11.49 3.46 -12.73
CA THR A 484 12.90 3.15 -12.43
C THR A 484 13.23 1.68 -12.68
N VAL A 485 12.33 0.76 -12.34
CA VAL A 485 12.51 -0.68 -12.60
C VAL A 485 12.50 -0.99 -14.10
N MET A 486 11.58 -0.38 -14.86
CA MET A 486 11.51 -0.56 -16.31
C MET A 486 12.73 0.03 -17.02
N LEU A 487 13.14 1.24 -16.66
CA LEU A 487 14.35 1.88 -17.21
C LEU A 487 15.61 1.04 -16.93
N TYR A 488 15.73 0.50 -15.71
CA TYR A 488 16.83 -0.40 -15.36
C TYR A 488 16.83 -1.64 -16.25
N ALA A 489 15.68 -2.30 -16.42
CA ALA A 489 15.58 -3.50 -17.25
C ALA A 489 15.91 -3.24 -18.72
N ILE A 490 15.41 -2.14 -19.30
CA ILE A 490 15.75 -1.70 -20.65
C ILE A 490 17.26 -1.48 -20.77
N SER A 491 17.86 -0.77 -19.81
CA SER A 491 19.31 -0.49 -19.80
C SER A 491 20.14 -1.77 -19.74
N VAL A 492 19.76 -2.72 -18.89
CA VAL A 492 20.45 -4.01 -18.77
C VAL A 492 20.38 -4.80 -20.09
N GLU A 493 19.23 -4.82 -20.76
CA GLU A 493 19.07 -5.53 -22.02
C GLU A 493 19.86 -4.87 -23.17
N LEU A 494 19.87 -3.53 -23.23
CA LEU A 494 20.68 -2.80 -24.20
C LEU A 494 22.18 -3.07 -24.03
N VAL A 495 22.67 -3.08 -22.79
CA VAL A 495 24.08 -3.39 -22.48
C VAL A 495 24.41 -4.84 -22.83
N ALA A 496 23.51 -5.78 -22.54
CA ALA A 496 23.74 -7.19 -22.87
C ALA A 496 23.79 -7.43 -24.37
N LYS A 497 22.89 -6.80 -25.14
CA LYS A 497 22.92 -6.81 -26.62
C LYS A 497 24.23 -6.22 -27.15
N ALA A 498 24.69 -5.10 -26.60
CA ALA A 498 25.95 -4.47 -26.98
C ALA A 498 27.19 -5.35 -26.68
N ARG A 499 27.12 -6.20 -25.64
CA ARG A 499 28.19 -7.13 -25.26
C ARG A 499 28.11 -8.49 -25.97
N GLY A 500 27.13 -8.70 -26.85
CA GLY A 500 26.92 -9.98 -27.54
C GLY A 500 26.51 -11.13 -26.60
N VAL A 501 26.08 -10.82 -25.38
CA VAL A 501 25.61 -11.83 -24.42
C VAL A 501 24.13 -12.04 -24.68
N GLN A 502 23.72 -13.25 -25.08
CA GLN A 502 22.31 -13.58 -25.21
C GLN A 502 21.65 -13.53 -23.82
N THR A 503 20.76 -12.55 -23.63
CA THR A 503 19.79 -12.51 -22.53
C THR A 503 18.66 -13.47 -22.81
#